data_AF-A0A1W9RGZ7-F1
#
_entry.id   AF-A0A1W9RGZ7-F1
#
_cell.length_a   1.000
_cell.length_b   1.000
_cell.length_c   1.000
_cell.angle_alpha   90.00
_cell.angle_beta   90.00
_cell.angle_gamma   90.00
#
_symmetry.space_group_name_H-M   'P 1'
#
loop_
_entity.id
_entity.type
_entity.pdbx_description
1 polymer ?
#
loop_
_entity_poly.entity_id
_entity_poly.type
_entity_poly.pdbx_seq_one_letter_code
_entity_poly.pdbx_strand_id
1 'polypeptide(L)'
;MEAKVLKYKDYIPETIDSAPLMKKLEELTKKFNLKEPKFEILPGVAAQSLFRKEFRIYCQGKFLDILDFVNALQNSGKYILNVEELEIRRNPEIVPFLEANLRISIIQSRIEEEQSEE
;
A
#
# COMPACT_ATOMS: atom_id res chain seq x y z
N MET A 1 29.88 -13.44 5.47
CA MET A 1 29.03 -12.26 5.25
C MET A 1 28.46 -11.86 6.60
N GLU A 2 28.83 -10.70 7.13
CA GLU A 2 28.20 -10.18 8.34
C GLU A 2 26.82 -9.64 8.01
N ALA A 3 25.80 -10.06 8.78
CA ALA A 3 24.45 -9.53 8.67
C ALA A 3 24.47 -8.07 9.12
N LYS A 4 24.28 -7.15 8.17
CA LYS A 4 24.15 -5.72 8.46
C LYS A 4 22.88 -5.52 9.29
N VAL A 5 23.03 -5.14 10.57
CA VAL A 5 21.88 -4.84 11.43
C VAL A 5 21.21 -3.57 10.92
N LEU A 6 20.04 -3.72 10.30
CA LEU A 6 19.24 -2.60 9.81
C LEU A 6 18.54 -1.92 11.00
N LYS A 7 18.71 -0.61 11.11
CA LYS A 7 18.08 0.18 12.18
C LYS A 7 16.67 0.57 11.75
N TYR A 8 15.76 0.73 12.70
CA TYR A 8 14.37 1.17 12.46
C TYR A 8 14.27 2.43 11.58
N LYS A 9 15.20 3.38 11.76
CA LYS A 9 15.31 4.62 10.96
C LYS A 9 15.63 4.36 9.49
N ASP A 10 16.23 3.24 9.14
CA ASP A 10 16.58 2.88 7.75
C ASP A 10 15.32 2.50 6.94
N TYR A 11 14.19 2.24 7.61
CA TYR A 11 12.91 1.89 6.98
C TYR A 11 11.87 3.01 7.00
N ILE A 12 12.17 4.14 7.65
CA ILE A 12 11.30 5.31 7.71
C ILE A 12 11.90 6.39 6.80
N PRO A 13 11.37 6.56 5.58
CA PRO A 13 11.79 7.64 4.70
C PRO A 13 11.38 9.01 5.26
N GLU A 14 12.10 10.06 4.87
CA GLU A 14 11.71 11.43 5.23
C GLU A 14 10.38 11.82 4.58
N THR A 15 10.28 11.61 3.27
CA THR A 15 9.05 11.75 2.48
C THR A 15 8.95 10.59 1.49
N ILE A 16 7.74 10.34 1.00
CA ILE A 16 7.48 9.32 -0.02
C ILE A 16 6.79 9.97 -1.19
N ASP A 17 7.45 9.99 -2.35
CA ASP A 17 6.80 10.32 -3.61
C ASP A 17 5.73 9.26 -3.94
N SER A 18 4.49 9.72 -4.14
CA SER A 18 3.35 8.87 -4.48
C SER A 18 3.55 8.18 -5.83
N ALA A 19 4.10 8.85 -6.84
CA ALA A 19 4.03 8.35 -8.21
C ALA A 19 4.83 7.05 -8.43
N PRO A 20 6.09 6.92 -7.97
CA PRO A 20 6.85 5.67 -8.07
C PRO A 20 6.25 4.54 -7.24
N LEU A 21 5.61 4.87 -6.11
CA LEU A 21 4.94 3.89 -5.28
C LEU A 21 3.69 3.33 -5.97
N MET A 22 2.86 4.21 -6.51
CA MET A 22 1.64 3.85 -7.24
C MET A 22 1.95 2.93 -8.42
N LYS A 23 3.00 3.26 -9.18
CA LYS A 23 3.48 2.40 -10.26
C LYS A 23 3.89 1.00 -9.78
N LYS A 24 4.58 0.91 -8.63
CA LYS A 24 4.91 -0.40 -8.02
C LYS A 24 3.69 -1.16 -7.56
N LEU A 25 2.69 -0.49 -6.99
CA LEU A 25 1.44 -1.12 -6.59
C LEU A 25 0.70 -1.65 -7.81
N GLU A 26 0.66 -0.91 -8.91
CA GLU A 26 0.11 -1.37 -10.20
C GLU A 26 0.85 -2.58 -10.79
N GLU A 27 2.18 -2.60 -10.70
CA GLU A 27 2.98 -3.75 -11.13
C GLU A 27 2.71 -4.98 -10.25
N LEU A 28 2.56 -4.80 -8.95
CA LEU A 28 2.23 -5.87 -8.01
C LEU A 28 0.82 -6.42 -8.26
N THR A 29 -0.20 -5.59 -8.44
CA THR A 29 -1.56 -6.08 -8.71
C THR A 29 -1.60 -6.94 -9.97
N LYS A 30 -0.90 -6.53 -11.04
CA LYS A 30 -0.75 -7.32 -12.27
C LYS A 30 -0.03 -8.65 -12.02
N LYS A 31 1.06 -8.65 -11.25
CA LYS A 31 1.82 -9.85 -10.92
C LYS A 31 0.97 -10.92 -10.23
N PHE A 32 0.00 -10.51 -9.41
CA PHE A 32 -0.91 -11.40 -8.68
C PHE A 32 -2.25 -11.60 -9.39
N ASN A 33 -2.35 -11.31 -10.70
CA ASN A 33 -3.58 -11.50 -11.48
C ASN A 33 -4.82 -10.76 -10.93
N LEU A 34 -4.61 -9.64 -10.23
CA LEU A 34 -5.69 -8.80 -9.76
C LEU A 34 -6.22 -7.93 -10.90
N LYS A 35 -7.55 -7.84 -10.98
CA LYS A 35 -8.29 -7.14 -12.02
C LYS A 35 -8.79 -5.79 -11.53
N GLU A 36 -8.98 -4.89 -12.50
CA GLU A 36 -9.56 -3.56 -12.31
C GLU A 36 -9.00 -2.81 -11.09
N PRO A 37 -7.66 -2.72 -10.93
CA PRO A 37 -7.10 -2.05 -9.78
C PRO A 37 -7.40 -0.55 -9.85
N LYS A 38 -8.01 -0.01 -8.80
CA LYS A 38 -8.20 1.42 -8.58
C LYS A 38 -7.43 1.83 -7.34
N PHE A 39 -6.73 2.95 -7.43
CA PHE A 39 -5.91 3.46 -6.35
C PHE A 39 -6.33 4.88 -5.98
N GLU A 40 -6.44 5.15 -4.69
CA GLU A 40 -6.78 6.45 -4.15
C GLU A 40 -5.73 6.83 -3.09
N ILE A 41 -5.18 8.04 -3.18
CA ILE A 41 -4.32 8.59 -2.13
C ILE A 41 -5.25 9.22 -1.09
N LEU A 42 -5.12 8.82 0.16
CA LEU A 42 -5.91 9.34 1.26
C LEU A 42 -5.17 10.49 1.95
N PRO A 43 -5.88 11.42 2.61
CA PRO A 43 -5.26 12.50 3.37
C PRO A 43 -4.27 11.93 4.39
N GLY A 44 -3.08 12.54 4.47
CA GLY A 44 -2.05 12.12 5.41
C GLY A 44 -2.52 12.27 6.86
N VAL A 45 -2.18 11.30 7.70
CA VAL A 45 -2.54 11.32 9.13
C VAL A 45 -1.29 11.58 9.97
N ALA A 46 -1.29 12.67 10.73
CA ALA A 46 -0.27 12.94 11.73
C ALA A 46 -0.45 12.00 12.94
N ALA A 47 0.61 11.29 13.32
CA ALA A 47 0.65 10.39 14.47
C ALA A 47 1.85 10.74 15.35
N GLN A 48 1.62 11.62 16.34
CA GLN A 48 2.63 12.14 17.26
C GLN A 48 3.80 12.86 16.56
N SER A 49 4.85 12.12 16.21
CA SER A 49 6.10 12.60 15.60
C SER A 49 6.38 11.96 14.24
N LEU A 50 5.48 11.10 13.78
CA LEU A 50 5.52 10.41 12.50
C LEU A 50 4.27 10.76 11.71
N PHE A 51 4.38 10.68 10.40
CA PHE A 51 3.29 10.90 9.48
C PHE A 51 2.97 9.61 8.76
N ARG A 52 1.69 9.38 8.52
CA ARG A 52 1.22 8.24 7.73
C ARG A 52 0.70 8.74 6.41
N LYS A 53 1.32 8.28 5.33
CA LYS A 53 0.78 8.43 3.99
C LYS A 53 -0.09 7.22 3.70
N GLU A 54 -1.38 7.45 3.48
CA GLU A 54 -2.36 6.39 3.35
C GLU A 54 -2.81 6.23 1.89
N PHE A 55 -3.08 4.99 1.50
CA PHE A 55 -3.56 4.63 0.17
C PHE A 55 -4.72 3.65 0.30
N ARG A 56 -5.74 3.83 -0.53
CA ARG A 56 -6.80 2.84 -0.75
C ARG A 56 -6.56 2.13 -2.07
N ILE A 57 -6.66 0.80 -2.05
CA ILE A 57 -6.54 -0.06 -3.22
C ILE A 57 -7.82 -0.87 -3.33
N TYR A 58 -8.53 -0.70 -4.45
CA TYR A 58 -9.65 -1.55 -4.83
C TYR A 58 -9.20 -2.46 -5.95
N CYS A 59 -9.55 -3.74 -5.88
CA CYS A 59 -9.24 -4.69 -6.93
C CYS A 59 -10.20 -5.88 -6.88
N GLN A 60 -10.20 -6.67 -7.94
CA GLN A 60 -10.94 -7.93 -8.01
C GLN A 60 -9.97 -9.10 -8.19
N GLY A 61 -10.20 -10.24 -7.56
CA GLY A 61 -9.29 -11.38 -7.66
C GLY A 61 -9.85 -12.65 -7.04
N LYS A 62 -9.16 -13.78 -7.24
CA LYS A 62 -9.47 -14.96 -6.43
C LYS A 62 -8.97 -14.73 -5.02
N PHE A 63 -9.59 -15.39 -4.04
CA PHE A 63 -9.23 -15.24 -2.64
C PHE A 63 -7.72 -15.44 -2.37
N LEU A 64 -7.12 -16.49 -2.95
CA LEU A 64 -5.70 -16.77 -2.76
C LEU A 64 -4.80 -15.71 -3.41
N ASP A 65 -5.15 -15.25 -4.61
CA ASP A 65 -4.43 -14.18 -5.31
C ASP A 65 -4.41 -12.86 -4.49
N ILE A 66 -5.54 -12.53 -3.85
CA ILE A 66 -5.66 -11.36 -2.96
C ILE A 66 -4.77 -11.52 -1.72
N LEU A 67 -4.74 -12.70 -1.10
CA LEU A 67 -3.89 -12.95 0.07
C LEU A 67 -2.40 -12.90 -0.27
N ASP A 68 -2.00 -13.48 -1.39
CA ASP A 68 -0.62 -13.45 -1.86
C ASP A 68 -0.16 -12.02 -2.16
N PHE A 69 -1.04 -11.19 -2.74
CA PHE A 69 -0.79 -9.76 -2.93
C PHE A 69 -0.59 -9.03 -1.60
N VAL A 70 -1.47 -9.22 -0.62
CA VAL A 70 -1.36 -8.59 0.71
C VAL A 70 -0.06 -9.01 1.41
N ASN A 71 0.28 -10.29 1.35
CA ASN A 71 1.54 -10.81 1.91
C ASN A 71 2.76 -10.19 1.20
N ALA A 72 2.71 -10.03 -0.12
CA ALA A 72 3.80 -9.39 -0.87
C ALA A 72 3.97 -7.90 -0.53
N LEU A 73 2.88 -7.18 -0.25
CA LEU A 73 2.93 -5.79 0.19
C LEU A 73 3.66 -5.65 1.54
N GLN A 74 3.31 -6.49 2.51
CA GLN A 74 3.94 -6.50 3.83
C GLN A 74 5.42 -6.87 3.77
N ASN A 75 5.82 -7.71 2.81
CA ASN A 75 7.20 -8.15 2.61
C ASN A 75 7.99 -7.29 1.59
N SER A 76 7.47 -6.15 1.16
CA SER A 76 8.10 -5.32 0.11
C SER A 76 9.46 -4.70 0.49
N GLY A 77 9.90 -4.88 1.75
CA GLY A 77 11.28 -4.80 2.23
C GLY A 77 11.93 -3.41 2.24
N LYS A 78 11.40 -2.45 1.47
CA LYS A 78 11.97 -1.11 1.35
C LYS A 78 11.43 -0.13 2.39
N TYR A 79 10.16 -0.24 2.77
CA TYR A 79 9.49 0.67 3.68
C TYR A 79 8.63 -0.09 4.70
N ILE A 80 8.38 0.53 5.85
CA ILE A 80 7.36 0.03 6.79
C ILE A 80 5.99 0.31 6.18
N LEU A 81 5.46 -0.67 5.44
CA LEU A 81 4.12 -0.67 4.89
C LEU A 81 3.22 -1.42 5.86
N ASN A 82 2.22 -0.73 6.40
CA ASN A 82 1.21 -1.33 7.24
C ASN A 82 -0.07 -1.57 6.44
N VAL A 83 -0.70 -2.71 6.68
CA VAL A 83 -2.06 -2.99 6.18
C VAL A 83 -3.01 -2.62 7.29
N GLU A 84 -3.68 -1.48 7.13
CA GLU A 84 -4.58 -0.92 8.15
C GLU A 84 -5.95 -1.58 8.12
N GLU A 85 -6.41 -1.99 6.93
CA GLU A 85 -7.73 -2.56 6.74
C GLU A 85 -7.74 -3.43 5.47
N LEU A 86 -8.38 -4.59 5.54
CA LEU A 86 -8.67 -5.45 4.40
C LEU A 86 -10.13 -5.88 4.47
N GLU A 87 -10.92 -5.43 3.50
CA GLU A 87 -12.28 -5.87 3.32
C GLU A 87 -12.40 -6.71 2.05
N ILE A 88 -13.02 -7.89 2.16
CA ILE A 88 -13.26 -8.79 1.03
C ILE A 88 -14.74 -9.07 0.95
N ARG A 89 -15.35 -8.78 -0.20
CA ARG A 89 -16.76 -9.00 -0.47
C ARG A 89 -16.94 -9.96 -1.64
N ARG A 90 -18.00 -10.78 -1.57
CA ARG A 90 -18.47 -11.55 -2.72
C ARG A 90 -19.36 -10.66 -3.56
N ASN A 91 -19.06 -10.57 -4.85
CA ASN A 91 -19.98 -10.00 -5.82
C ASN A 91 -20.50 -11.14 -6.73
N PRO A 92 -21.81 -11.44 -6.71
CA PRO A 92 -22.39 -12.56 -7.47
C PRO A 92 -22.28 -12.39 -8.99
N GLU A 93 -22.03 -11.19 -9.51
CA GLU A 93 -21.92 -10.91 -10.94
C GLU A 93 -20.56 -11.31 -11.54
N ILE A 94 -19.54 -11.47 -10.70
CA ILE A 94 -18.14 -11.67 -11.13
C ILE A 94 -17.54 -13.01 -10.66
N VAL A 95 -18.35 -14.01 -10.35
CA VAL A 95 -17.87 -15.36 -9.95
C VAL A 95 -16.87 -15.91 -10.99
N PRO A 96 -15.70 -16.43 -10.60
CA PRO A 96 -15.25 -16.77 -9.24
C PRO A 96 -14.43 -15.68 -8.50
N PHE A 97 -14.47 -14.42 -8.96
CA PHE A 97 -13.71 -13.32 -8.37
C PHE A 97 -14.41 -12.71 -7.15
N LEU A 98 -13.61 -12.13 -6.27
CA LEU A 98 -14.01 -11.38 -5.08
C LEU A 98 -13.58 -9.92 -5.25
N GLU A 99 -14.33 -9.01 -4.65
CA GLU A 99 -13.92 -7.62 -4.52
C GLU A 99 -13.09 -7.45 -3.26
N ALA A 100 -11.92 -6.85 -3.38
CA ALA A 100 -11.05 -6.52 -2.27
C ALA A 100 -10.86 -5.01 -2.18
N ASN A 101 -11.02 -4.50 -0.97
CA ASN A 101 -10.80 -3.11 -0.62
C ASN A 101 -9.75 -3.05 0.50
N LEU A 102 -8.55 -2.59 0.17
CA LEU A 102 -7.40 -2.57 1.06
C LEU A 102 -7.03 -1.13 1.41
N ARG A 103 -6.80 -0.84 2.69
CA ARG A 103 -6.13 0.39 3.13
C ARG A 103 -4.73 0.05 3.60
N ILE A 104 -3.75 0.71 3.01
CA ILE A 104 -2.35 0.62 3.43
C ILE A 104 -1.86 1.99 3.90
N SER A 105 -0.92 1.97 4.82
CA SER A 105 -0.20 3.17 5.25
C SER A 105 1.29 2.95 5.13
N ILE A 106 2.03 4.02 4.85
CA ILE A 106 3.49 4.02 4.97
C ILE A 106 3.88 5.12 5.93
N ILE A 107 4.76 4.75 6.88
CA ILE A 107 5.29 5.65 7.89
C ILE A 107 6.40 6.50 7.27
N GLN A 108 6.34 7.82 7.46
CA GLN A 108 7.35 8.79 7.05
C GLN A 108 7.63 9.80 8.18
N SER A 109 8.78 10.47 8.15
CA SER A 109 9.17 11.41 9.21
C SER A 109 8.79 12.87 8.94
N ARG A 110 8.36 13.22 7.72
CA ARG A 110 7.84 14.55 7.34
C ARG A 110 6.60 14.44 6.44
N ILE A 111 5.79 15.50 6.39
CA ILE A 111 4.69 15.65 5.43
C ILE A 111 5.27 16.24 4.14
N GLU A 112 4.85 15.74 2.98
CA GLU A 112 4.96 16.51 1.73
C GLU A 112 4.02 17.71 1.87
N GLU A 113 4.56 18.91 2.02
CA GLU A 113 3.76 20.12 1.86
C GLU A 113 3.15 20.06 0.45
N GLU A 114 1.82 19.91 0.37
CA GLU A 114 1.11 20.25 -0.86
C GLU A 114 1.46 21.72 -1.13
N GLN A 115 2.19 21.97 -2.21
CA GLN A 115 2.15 23.29 -2.83
C GLN A 115 0.69 23.54 -3.19
N SER A 116 -0.01 24.20 -2.29
CA SER A 116 -1.28 24.83 -2.57
C SER A 116 -0.94 26.00 -3.51
N GLU A 117 -0.91 25.74 -4.82
CA GLU A 117 -0.96 26.82 -5.79
C GLU A 117 -2.40 27.38 -5.76
N GLU A 118 -2.46 28.69 -5.50
CA GLU A 118 -3.63 29.57 -5.57
C GLU A 118 -4.33 29.53 -6.94
#